data_AF-A0A8T6Y9I7-F1
#
_entry.id   AF-A0A8T6Y9I7-F1
#
_cell.length_a   1.000
_cell.length_b   1.000
_cell.length_c   1.000
_cell.angle_alpha   90.00
_cell.angle_beta   90.00
_cell.angle_gamma   90.00
#
_symmetry.space_group_name_H-M   'P 1'
#
loop_
_entity.id
_entity.type
_entity.pdbx_description
1 polymer ?
#
loop_
_entity_poly.entity_id
_entity_poly.type
_entity_poly.pdbx_seq_one_letter_code
_entity_poly.pdbx_strand_id
1 'polypeptide(L)' 'MCELKVILKGKIIMEDVVRITVQDGSVKLQGMLGEAKTVHGKIIDVNLTKQEAIIDD' A
#
# COMPACT_ATOMS: atom_id res chain seq x y z
N MET A 1 14.56 8.55 3.39
CA MET A 1 13.49 8.13 2.47
C MET A 1 12.73 7.03 3.18
N CYS A 2 11.40 7.13 3.23
CA CYS A 2 10.55 6.22 4.00
C CYS A 2 9.41 5.78 3.10
N GLU A 3 9.69 4.73 2.34
CA GLU A 3 8.80 4.09 1.41
C GLU A 3 8.23 2.82 2.06
N LEU A 4 7.09 2.35 1.56
CA LEU A 4 6.45 1.13 2.04
C LEU A 4 6.34 0.09 0.92
N LYS A 5 6.56 -1.17 1.27
CA LYS A 5 6.06 -2.30 0.49
C LYS A 5 4.62 -2.58 0.89
N VAL A 6 3.74 -2.78 -0.08
CA VAL A 6 2.32 -3.05 0.19
C VAL A 6 2.03 -4.52 -0.05
N ILE A 7 1.44 -5.16 0.96
CA ILE A 7 1.12 -6.58 0.98
C ILE A 7 -0.39 -6.76 0.93
N LEU A 8 -0.87 -7.59 0.01
CA LEU A 8 -2.27 -8.01 -0.10
C LEU A 8 -2.33 -9.53 -0.15
N LYS A 9 -3.08 -10.15 0.77
CA LYS A 9 -3.20 -11.61 0.89
C LYS A 9 -1.84 -12.34 0.91
N GLY A 10 -0.90 -11.78 1.67
CA GLY A 10 0.47 -12.31 1.81
C GLY A 10 1.39 -12.09 0.60
N LYS A 11 0.94 -11.40 -0.45
CA LYS A 11 1.75 -11.10 -1.64
C LYS A 11 2.10 -9.62 -1.69
N ILE A 12 3.36 -9.31 -1.98
CA ILE A 12 3.77 -7.94 -2.28
C ILE A 12 3.14 -7.54 -3.62
N ILE A 13 2.34 -6.48 -3.59
CA ILE A 13 1.61 -5.98 -4.77
C ILE A 13 2.22 -4.71 -5.35
N MET A 14 3.02 -3.99 -4.57
CA MET A 14 3.72 -2.77 -4.97
C MET A 14 4.86 -2.48 -3.98
N GLU A 15 6.02 -2.09 -4.50
CA GLU A 15 7.18 -1.60 -3.75
C GLU A 15 7.24 -0.06 -3.83
N ASP A 16 8.13 0.56 -3.07
CA ASP A 16 8.45 1.99 -3.14
C ASP A 16 7.22 2.94 -2.99
N VAL A 17 6.20 2.52 -2.25
CA VAL A 17 4.96 3.29 -2.07
C VAL A 17 5.19 4.45 -1.10
N VAL A 18 4.93 5.65 -1.58
CA VAL A 18 5.07 6.90 -0.82
C VAL A 18 3.73 7.52 -0.42
N ARG A 19 2.63 7.08 -1.04
CA ARG A 19 1.28 7.55 -0.70
C ARG A 19 0.25 6.43 -0.82
N ILE A 20 -0.58 6.32 0.21
CA ILE A 20 -1.75 5.44 0.25
C ILE A 20 -2.98 6.32 0.48
N THR A 21 -4.01 6.17 -0.35
CA THR A 21 -5.28 6.92 -0.25
C THR A 21 -6.44 5.95 -0.30
N VAL A 22 -7.37 6.04 0.66
CA VAL A 22 -8.56 5.19 0.72
C VAL A 22 -9.78 5.97 0.23
N GLN A 23 -10.56 5.40 -0.68
CA GLN A 23 -11.80 5.97 -1.18
C GLN A 23 -12.78 4.86 -1.55
N ASP A 24 -14.00 4.90 -1.00
CA ASP A 24 -15.12 4.00 -1.35
C ASP A 24 -14.76 2.50 -1.37
N GLY A 25 -14.02 2.04 -0.37
CA GLY A 25 -13.55 0.64 -0.26
C GLY A 25 -12.39 0.27 -1.18
N SER A 26 -11.86 1.23 -1.93
CA SER A 26 -10.63 1.09 -2.71
C SER A 26 -9.46 1.76 -2.02
N VAL A 27 -8.26 1.21 -2.24
CA VAL A 27 -6.99 1.73 -1.77
C VAL A 27 -6.12 2.03 -2.98
N LYS A 28 -5.81 3.31 -3.19
CA LYS A 28 -4.88 3.79 -4.21
C LYS A 28 -3.48 3.93 -3.62
N LEU A 29 -2.53 3.25 -4.23
CA LEU A 29 -1.11 3.24 -3.94
C LEU A 29 -0.39 4.09 -4.98
N GLN A 30 0.52 4.96 -4.55
CA GLN A 30 1.37 5.75 -5.44
C GLN A 30 2.83 5.56 -5.04
N GLY A 31 3.65 5.21 -6.02
CA GLY A 31 5.08 5.00 -5.84
C GLY A 31 5.88 6.27 -6.06
N MET A 32 7.15 6.23 -5.70
CA MET A 32 8.04 7.39 -5.75
C MET A 32 8.32 7.90 -7.16
N LEU A 33 8.17 7.06 -8.19
CA LEU A 33 8.40 7.42 -9.60
C LEU A 33 7.10 7.81 -10.34
N GLY A 34 5.99 7.92 -9.61
CA GLY A 34 4.69 8.38 -10.13
C GLY A 34 3.78 7.25 -10.65
N GLU A 35 4.23 6.00 -10.63
CA GLU A 35 3.40 4.83 -10.87
C GLU A 35 2.32 4.70 -9.79
N ALA A 36 1.17 4.15 -10.17
CA ALA A 36 0.04 4.01 -9.26
C ALA A 36 -0.70 2.70 -9.47
N LYS A 37 -1.27 2.17 -8.40
CA LYS A 37 -2.06 0.95 -8.40
C LYS A 37 -3.26 1.10 -7.48
N THR A 38 -4.44 0.67 -7.93
CA THR A 38 -5.65 0.65 -7.11
C THR A 38 -6.04 -0.78 -6.82
N VAL A 39 -6.33 -1.08 -5.55
CA VAL A 39 -6.83 -2.38 -5.10
C VAL A 39 -8.10 -2.19 -4.26
N HIS A 40 -8.94 -3.22 -4.17
CA HIS A 40 -10.09 -3.21 -3.25
C HIS A 40 -9.66 -3.78 -1.89
N GLY A 41 -10.22 -3.25 -0.81
CA GLY A 41 -9.94 -3.70 0.55
C GLY A 41 -9.75 -2.57 1.55
N LYS A 42 -9.23 -2.92 2.72
CA LYS A 42 -8.98 -2.03 3.85
C LYS A 42 -7.53 -2.19 4.31
N ILE A 43 -6.94 -1.08 4.74
CA ILE A 43 -5.63 -1.12 5.41
C ILE A 43 -5.83 -1.70 6.80
N ILE A 44 -5.16 -2.80 7.12
CA ILE A 44 -5.28 -3.48 8.42
C ILE A 44 -4.06 -3.24 9.33
N ASP A 45 -2.90 -2.95 8.75
CA ASP A 45 -1.69 -2.60 9.50
C ASP A 45 -0.79 -1.68 8.67
N VAL A 46 -0.10 -0.75 9.34
CA VAL A 46 0.97 0.05 8.76
C VAL A 46 2.13 0.06 9.75
N ASN A 47 3.24 -0.55 9.35
CA ASN A 47 4.42 -0.68 10.16
C ASN A 47 5.60 0.04 9.51
N LEU A 48 5.92 1.23 10.02
CA LEU A 48 7.01 2.06 9.50
C LEU A 48 8.40 1.48 9.81
N THR A 49 8.55 0.73 10.92
CA THR A 49 9.82 0.06 11.27
C THR A 49 10.15 -1.07 10.30
N LYS A 50 9.13 -1.77 9.79
CA LYS A 50 9.25 -2.83 8.78
C LYS A 50 9.05 -2.33 7.34
N GLN A 51 8.77 -1.04 7.18
CA GLN A 51 8.46 -0.41 5.90
C GLN A 51 7.38 -1.17 5.13
N GLU A 52 6.28 -1.52 5.79
CA GLU A 52 5.19 -2.27 5.16
C GLU A 52 3.79 -1.74 5.50
N ALA A 53 2.87 -1.89 4.56
CA ALA A 53 1.44 -1.73 4.77
C ALA A 53 0.71 -2.99 4.32
N ILE A 54 -0.23 -3.46 5.13
CA ILE A 54 -1.01 -4.66 4.87
C ILE A 54 -2.45 -4.27 4.53
N ILE A 55 -2.96 -4.82 3.43
CA ILE A 55 -4.33 -4.66 2.95
C ILE A 55 -5.02 -6.02 2.95
N ASP A 56 -6.28 -6.05 3.38
CA ASP A 56 -7.16 -7.24 3.36
C ASP A 56 -8.60 -6.86 2.97
N ASP A 57 -9.43 -7.82 2.56
CA ASP A 57 -10.85 -7.62 2.17
C ASP A 57 -11.88 -7.81 3.29
#